data_AF-A0A0D3CXQ3-F1
#
_entry.id   AF-A0A0D3CXQ3-F1
#
_cell.length_a   1.000
_cell.length_b   1.000
_cell.length_c   1.000
_cell.angle_alpha   90.00
_cell.angle_beta   90.00
_cell.angle_gamma   90.00
#
_symmetry.space_group_name_H-M   'P 1'
#
loop_
_entity.id
_entity.type
_entity.pdbx_description
1 polymer ?
#
loop_
_entity_poly.entity_id
_entity_poly.type
_entity_poly.pdbx_seq_one_letter_code
_entity_poly.pdbx_strand_id
1 'polypeptide(L)'
;MPRRQDESWLRKNIFHSSCMILGRVCSFIIDSGSCRNVISEEAVNKLEILKEPHPALYSLGWLTEGVNLRITQRALVSFLIGPHYKD
;
A
#
# COMPACT_ATOMS: atom_id res chain seq x y z
N MET A 1 -34.49 -19.75 10.19
CA MET A 1 -33.44 -18.73 9.95
C MET A 1 -32.18 -19.45 9.52
N PRO A 2 -31.63 -19.22 8.32
CA PRO A 2 -30.35 -19.83 7.96
C PRO A 2 -29.30 -19.31 8.94
N ARG A 3 -28.51 -20.22 9.51
CA ARG A 3 -27.41 -19.87 10.41
C ARG A 3 -26.46 -18.96 9.61
N ARG A 4 -26.20 -17.75 10.12
CA ARG A 4 -25.11 -16.90 9.62
C ARG A 4 -23.83 -17.73 9.77
N GLN A 5 -23.32 -18.25 8.67
CA GLN A 5 -21.98 -18.79 8.63
C GLN A 5 -21.05 -17.65 9.06
N ASP A 6 -20.20 -17.93 10.03
CA ASP A 6 -19.18 -17.00 10.49
C ASP A 6 -18.20 -16.77 9.32
N GLU A 7 -18.45 -15.71 8.56
CA GLU A 7 -17.65 -15.25 7.42
C GLU A 7 -16.29 -14.65 7.88
N SER A 8 -15.79 -15.10 9.03
CA SER A 8 -14.48 -14.78 9.60
C SER A 8 -13.32 -15.04 8.62
N TRP A 9 -13.46 -16.00 7.71
CA TRP A 9 -12.44 -16.33 6.71
C TRP A 9 -12.36 -15.33 5.54
N LEU A 10 -13.43 -14.60 5.22
CA LEU A 10 -13.46 -13.64 4.10
C LEU A 10 -12.80 -12.29 4.45
N ARG A 11 -12.58 -12.03 5.75
CA ARG A 11 -12.04 -10.76 6.26
C ARG A 11 -10.50 -10.72 6.37
N LYS A 12 -9.79 -11.67 5.76
CA LYS A 12 -8.32 -11.80 5.85
C LYS A 12 -7.61 -11.94 4.50
N ASN A 13 -8.26 -11.62 3.40
CA ASN A 13 -7.67 -11.79 2.07
C ASN A 13 -6.83 -10.58 1.68
N ILE A 14 -5.73 -10.39 2.40
CA ILE A 14 -4.64 -9.51 2.00
C ILE A 14 -3.85 -10.26 0.94
N PHE A 15 -3.85 -9.77 -0.30
CA PHE A 15 -3.12 -10.41 -1.38
C PHE A 15 -1.70 -9.84 -1.47
N HIS A 16 -0.72 -10.71 -1.43
CA HIS A 16 0.68 -10.34 -1.65
C HIS A 16 1.04 -10.55 -3.11
N SER A 17 1.68 -9.56 -3.71
CA SER A 17 2.17 -9.62 -5.08
C SER A 17 3.52 -8.92 -5.21
N SER A 18 4.05 -8.88 -6.43
CA SER A 18 5.27 -8.17 -6.77
C SER A 18 5.04 -7.23 -7.95
N CYS A 19 5.66 -6.07 -7.88
CA CYS A 19 5.68 -5.08 -8.95
C CYS A 19 7.12 -4.74 -9.31
N MET A 20 7.33 -4.16 -10.48
CA MET A 20 8.61 -3.59 -10.86
C MET A 20 8.55 -2.08 -10.74
N ILE A 21 9.46 -1.49 -9.97
CA ILE A 21 9.62 -0.04 -9.79
C ILE A 21 11.05 0.31 -10.17
N LEU A 22 11.23 1.20 -11.14
CA LEU A 22 12.56 1.61 -11.63
C LEU A 22 13.48 0.42 -11.98
N GLY A 23 12.92 -0.63 -12.59
CA GLY A 23 13.66 -1.84 -12.97
C GLY A 23 13.97 -2.81 -11.82
N ARG A 24 13.51 -2.54 -10.59
CA ARG A 24 13.70 -3.40 -9.42
C ARG A 24 12.40 -4.03 -9.00
N VAL A 25 12.45 -5.30 -8.59
CA VAL A 25 11.28 -6.03 -8.09
C VAL A 25 11.00 -5.61 -6.64
N CYS A 26 9.77 -5.22 -6.36
CA CYS A 26 9.29 -4.81 -5.05
C CYS A 26 8.07 -5.64 -4.66
N SER A 27 8.02 -6.10 -3.42
CA SER A 27 6.82 -6.72 -2.85
C SER A 27 5.80 -5.65 -2.50
N PHE A 28 4.53 -5.87 -2.82
CA PHE A 28 3.44 -4.99 -2.39
C PHE A 28 2.21 -5.81 -2.00
N ILE A 29 1.29 -5.13 -1.32
CA ILE A 29 0.08 -5.71 -0.78
C ILE A 29 -1.12 -5.07 -1.50
N ILE A 30 -2.06 -5.91 -1.91
CA ILE A 30 -3.36 -5.51 -2.42
C ILE A 30 -4.38 -5.80 -1.31
N ASP A 31 -4.96 -4.73 -0.79
CA ASP A 31 -6.01 -4.78 0.21
C ASP A 31 -7.22 -3.99 -0.29
N SER A 32 -8.32 -4.69 -0.57
CA SER A 32 -9.58 -4.07 -0.99
C SER A 32 -10.24 -3.24 0.12
N GLY A 33 -9.84 -3.45 1.38
CA GLY A 33 -10.26 -2.64 2.52
C GLY A 33 -9.45 -1.36 2.70
N SER A 34 -8.31 -1.22 2.01
CA SER A 34 -7.51 0.00 2.08
C SER A 34 -8.12 1.10 1.22
N CYS A 35 -8.21 2.30 1.78
CA CYS A 35 -8.66 3.50 1.07
C CYS A 35 -7.53 4.31 0.43
N ARG A 36 -6.25 3.94 0.67
CA ARG A 36 -5.08 4.71 0.23
C ARG A 36 -3.88 3.81 -0.07
N ASN A 37 -3.11 4.19 -1.09
CA ASN A 37 -1.82 3.55 -1.38
C ASN A 37 -0.73 4.14 -0.48
N VAL A 38 0.11 3.26 0.07
CA VAL A 38 1.26 3.63 0.89
C VAL A 38 2.47 2.84 0.43
N ILE A 39 3.62 3.49 0.43
CA ILE A 39 4.92 2.87 0.18
C ILE A 39 5.78 3.10 1.41
N SER A 40 6.58 2.09 1.79
CA SER A 40 7.47 2.24 2.93
C SER A 40 8.55 3.29 2.62
N GLU A 41 8.89 4.10 3.63
CA GLU A 41 9.98 5.07 3.48
C GLU A 41 11.30 4.39 3.12
N GLU A 42 11.54 3.19 3.66
CA GLU A 42 12.71 2.37 3.32
C GLU A 42 12.76 2.01 1.82
N ALA A 43 11.62 1.64 1.22
CA ALA A 43 11.57 1.35 -0.22
C ALA A 43 11.85 2.61 -1.04
N VAL A 44 11.26 3.75 -0.68
CA VAL A 44 11.52 5.04 -1.34
C VAL A 44 13.01 5.39 -1.31
N ASN A 45 13.65 5.23 -0.14
CA ASN A 45 15.07 5.52 0.02
C ASN A 45 15.96 4.54 -0.78
N LYS A 46 15.66 3.24 -0.74
CA LYS A 46 16.42 2.20 -1.49
C LYS A 46 16.27 2.30 -3.00
N LEU A 47 15.13 2.80 -3.46
CA LEU A 47 14.84 3.03 -4.88
C LEU A 47 15.27 4.43 -5.34
N GLU A 48 15.78 5.26 -4.42
CA GLU A 48 16.21 6.64 -4.69
C GLU A 48 15.11 7.49 -5.34
N ILE A 49 13.85 7.27 -4.92
CA ILE A 49 12.70 8.00 -5.44
C ILE A 49 12.61 9.36 -4.74
N LEU A 50 12.36 10.42 -5.52
CA LEU A 50 12.19 11.76 -4.99
C LEU A 50 10.93 11.84 -4.10
N LYS A 51 11.12 12.37 -2.89
CA LYS A 51 10.03 12.72 -1.97
C LYS A 51 9.65 14.18 -2.16
N GLU A 52 8.36 14.46 -2.20
CA GLU A 52 7.81 15.81 -2.24
C GLU A 52 6.77 16.03 -1.13
N PRO A 53 6.53 17.28 -0.69
CA PRO A 53 5.48 17.57 0.29
C PRO A 53 4.11 17.06 -0.19
N HIS A 54 3.37 16.39 0.68
CA HIS A 54 2.03 15.95 0.34
C HIS A 54 1.08 17.17 0.29
N PRO A 55 0.28 17.37 -0.78
CA PRO A 55 -0.59 18.54 -0.91
C PRO A 55 -1.66 18.66 0.17
N ALA A 56 -2.08 17.52 0.75
CA ALA A 56 -3.03 17.46 1.86
C ALA A 56 -2.49 16.55 2.97
N LEU A 57 -2.06 17.11 4.10
CA LEU A 57 -1.59 16.32 5.24
C LEU A 57 -2.72 15.44 5.78
N TYR A 58 -2.40 14.19 6.09
CA TYR A 58 -3.38 13.27 6.67
C TYR A 58 -2.75 12.27 7.62
N SER A 59 -3.61 11.49 8.25
CA SER A 59 -3.30 10.62 9.36
C SER A 59 -3.79 9.21 9.04
N LEU A 60 -2.91 8.21 9.16
CA LEU A 60 -3.22 6.79 9.00
C LEU A 60 -3.31 6.15 10.39
N GLY A 61 -4.54 5.97 10.87
CA GLY A 61 -4.79 5.32 12.16
C GLY A 61 -4.97 3.79 12.09
N TRP A 62 -5.11 3.23 10.89
CA TRP A 62 -5.34 1.79 10.70
C TRP A 62 -4.05 0.98 10.51
N LEU A 63 -2.92 1.64 10.22
CA LEU A 63 -1.67 0.94 9.92
C LEU A 63 -0.97 0.42 11.18
N THR A 64 -1.12 1.14 12.30
CA THR A 64 -0.49 0.78 13.57
C THR A 64 -1.44 1.10 14.71
N GLU A 65 -1.78 0.09 15.50
CA GLU A 65 -2.67 0.24 16.64
C GLU A 65 -2.06 1.22 17.67
N GLY A 66 -2.81 2.26 18.03
CA GLY A 66 -2.37 3.29 18.98
C GLY A 66 -1.39 4.34 18.42
N VAL A 67 -0.93 4.23 17.17
CA VAL A 67 -0.09 5.26 16.54
C VAL A 67 -0.81 5.87 15.35
N ASN A 68 -1.09 7.15 15.46
CA ASN A 68 -1.59 7.92 14.33
C ASN A 68 -0.42 8.41 13.49
N LEU A 69 -0.12 7.69 12.40
CA LEU A 69 0.97 8.05 11.49
C LEU A 69 0.57 9.24 10.61
N ARG A 70 1.24 10.37 10.81
CA ARG A 70 1.04 11.57 10.01
C ARG A 70 1.82 11.45 8.70
N ILE A 71 1.09 11.45 7.59
CA ILE A 71 1.65 11.51 6.24
C ILE A 71 1.83 12.96 5.84
N THR A 72 3.10 13.34 5.68
CA THR A 72 3.53 14.70 5.30
C THR A 72 4.22 14.77 3.94
N GLN A 73 4.64 13.62 3.42
CA GLN A 73 5.37 13.49 2.17
C GLN A 73 4.64 12.50 1.25
N ARG A 74 4.84 12.66 -0.05
CA ARG A 74 4.46 11.68 -1.08
C ARG A 74 5.63 11.43 -2.02
N ALA A 75 5.55 10.33 -2.74
CA ALA A 75 6.43 10.00 -3.83
C ALA A 75 5.57 9.64 -5.04
N LEU A 76 5.95 10.08 -6.23
CA LEU A 76 5.35 9.64 -7.48
C LEU A 76 6.09 8.39 -7.94
N VAL A 77 5.34 7.29 -8.08
CA VAL A 77 5.91 5.96 -8.32
C VAL A 77 5.23 5.35 -9.53
N SER A 78 5.96 5.22 -10.64
CA SER A 78 5.53 4.40 -11.76
C SER A 78 5.90 2.95 -11.49
N PHE A 79 4.94 2.04 -11.63
CA PHE A 79 5.15 0.62 -11.36
C PHE A 79 4.53 -0.27 -12.46
N LEU A 80 5.05 -1.48 -12.58
CA LEU A 80 4.56 -2.52 -13.48
C LEU A 80 4.10 -3.72 -12.67
N ILE A 81 2.96 -4.33 -13.02
CA ILE A 81 2.53 -5.60 -12.44
C ILE A 81 2.49 -6.64 -13.55
N GLY A 82 3.40 -7.60 -13.46
CA GLY A 82 3.59 -8.59 -14.52
C GLY A 82 3.88 -7.93 -15.88
N PRO A 83 3.58 -8.63 -16.99
CA PRO A 83 3.81 -8.10 -18.34
C PRO A 83 2.67 -7.23 -18.87
N HIS A 84 1.55 -7.12 -18.13
CA HIS A 84 0.30 -6.57 -18.67
C HIS A 84 -0.08 -5.22 -18.10
N TYR A 85 0.25 -4.94 -16.83
CA TYR A 85 -0.16 -3.70 -16.18
C TYR A 85 1.01 -2.74 -16.04
N LYS A 86 0.79 -1.49 -16.46
CA LYS A 86 1.69 -0.37 -16.31
C LYS A 86 0.88 0.85 -15.90
N ASP A 87 1.37 1.53 -14.86
CA ASP A 87 0.90 2.86 -14.42
C ASP A 87 1.34 3.98 -15.38
#